data_AF-A0A382EXV5-F1
#
_entry.id   AF-A0A382EXV5-F1
#
_cell.length_a   1.000
_cell.length_b   1.000
_cell.length_c   1.000
_cell.angle_alpha   90.00
_cell.angle_beta   90.00
_cell.angle_gamma   90.00
#
_symmetry.space_group_name_H-M   'P 1'
#
loop_
_entity.id
_entity.type
_entity.pdbx_description
1 polymer ?
#
loop_
_entity_poly.entity_id
_entity_poly.type
_entity_poly.pdbx_seq_one_letter_code
_entity_poly.pdbx_strand_id
1 'polypeptide(L)'
;MTLWILGDSFCVDSELINPAPVIWQWHRVLTNNLKIKNIKVIAEFGSSNEYIIMCLINVMKEAKENDIIIVQTTESHRYWFLEKHPWYSNIYGMIDKDKTFNGLINKNEVKAVELYYKHIQNEEKDKLRLDSYYALLNEFNKNLAKRNIKMYVLPGFQMPHYFTINGYNVKGTLNDISISEFTSDKEGEEWFIKNQEPDRRLNHMTKDNHIILADKLYETIKYKKDLDLTSGFRQRFLNLLTGNMFKGQLNPTPIGKVSAAGTGMQHRIKDENNYL
;
A
#
# COMPACT_ATOMS: atom_id res chain seq x y z
N MET A 1 -11.34 2.79 -20.24
CA MET A 1 -10.74 1.84 -19.30
C MET A 1 -9.50 2.46 -18.69
N THR A 2 -9.53 2.56 -17.38
CA THR A 2 -8.47 3.05 -16.50
C THR A 2 -8.20 1.97 -15.45
N LEU A 3 -6.93 1.77 -15.10
CA LEU A 3 -6.54 1.00 -13.92
C LEU A 3 -6.32 1.96 -12.76
N TRP A 4 -7.17 1.87 -11.74
CA TRP A 4 -7.07 2.64 -10.51
C TRP A 4 -6.37 1.78 -9.44
N ILE A 5 -5.32 2.30 -8.84
CA ILE A 5 -4.58 1.64 -7.77
C ILE A 5 -4.70 2.50 -6.52
N LEU A 6 -5.21 1.93 -5.43
CA LEU A 6 -5.32 2.58 -4.13
C LEU A 6 -4.57 1.77 -3.08
N GLY A 7 -3.90 2.42 -2.13
CA GLY A 7 -3.20 1.70 -1.06
C GLY A 7 -2.20 2.54 -0.28
N ASP A 8 -1.26 1.86 0.37
CA ASP A 8 -0.17 2.45 1.12
C ASP A 8 1.18 2.39 0.38
N SER A 9 2.29 2.26 1.10
CA SER A 9 3.63 2.14 0.55
C SER A 9 3.80 0.97 -0.44
N PHE A 10 2.97 -0.07 -0.39
CA PHE A 10 2.95 -1.14 -1.40
C PHE A 10 2.43 -0.69 -2.78
N CYS A 11 1.76 0.45 -2.84
CA CYS A 11 1.14 0.98 -4.05
C CYS A 11 1.77 2.30 -4.53
N VAL A 12 2.53 3.01 -3.69
CA VAL A 12 3.12 4.31 -4.03
C VAL A 12 3.85 4.26 -5.38
N ASP A 13 3.51 5.19 -6.26
CA ASP A 13 4.11 5.31 -7.58
C ASP A 13 5.57 5.72 -7.49
N SER A 14 6.43 5.02 -8.24
CA SER A 14 7.84 5.33 -8.37
C SER A 14 8.13 6.77 -8.82
N GLU A 15 7.23 7.43 -9.55
CA GLU A 15 7.38 8.83 -9.99
C GLU A 15 7.41 9.83 -8.82
N LEU A 16 6.91 9.45 -7.64
CA LEU A 16 7.02 10.28 -6.44
C LEU A 16 8.43 10.25 -5.81
N ILE A 17 9.23 9.24 -6.17
CA ILE A 17 10.57 9.01 -5.60
C ILE A 17 11.67 9.22 -6.63
N ASN A 18 11.40 8.86 -7.89
CA ASN A 18 12.37 8.81 -8.96
C ASN A 18 12.06 9.90 -10.00
N PRO A 19 13.10 10.46 -10.65
CA PRO A 19 12.91 11.45 -11.71
C PRO A 19 12.24 10.88 -12.97
N ALA A 20 12.24 9.55 -13.11
CA ALA A 20 11.60 8.84 -14.21
C ALA A 20 10.84 7.62 -13.67
N PRO A 21 9.78 7.18 -14.37
CA PRO A 21 8.97 6.06 -13.92
C PRO A 21 9.78 4.76 -13.95
N VAL A 22 9.65 3.96 -12.89
CA VAL A 22 10.27 2.64 -12.81
C VAL A 22 9.38 1.63 -13.52
N ILE A 23 9.74 1.31 -14.76
CA ILE A 23 8.90 0.49 -15.66
C ILE A 23 8.61 -0.93 -15.16
N TRP A 24 9.45 -1.46 -14.26
CA TRP A 24 9.28 -2.79 -13.69
C TRP A 24 8.37 -2.80 -12.45
N GLN A 25 7.87 -1.64 -12.01
CA GLN A 25 6.93 -1.56 -10.91
C GLN A 25 5.65 -2.34 -11.22
N TRP A 26 5.19 -3.13 -10.25
CA TRP A 26 4.16 -4.17 -10.46
C TRP A 26 2.90 -3.65 -11.17
N HIS A 27 2.38 -2.49 -10.77
CA HIS A 27 1.15 -1.95 -11.38
C HIS A 27 1.37 -1.40 -12.79
N ARG A 28 2.59 -0.98 -13.13
CA ARG A 28 2.95 -0.56 -14.49
C ARG A 28 3.09 -1.76 -15.42
N VAL A 29 3.75 -2.81 -14.95
CA VAL A 29 3.84 -4.09 -15.66
C VAL A 29 2.44 -4.66 -15.88
N LEU A 30 1.60 -4.66 -14.83
CA LEU A 30 0.21 -5.11 -14.92
C LEU A 30 -0.60 -4.30 -15.95
N THR A 31 -0.46 -2.97 -15.93
CA THR A 31 -1.12 -2.07 -16.89
C THR A 31 -0.75 -2.43 -18.33
N ASN A 32 0.54 -2.68 -18.58
CA ASN A 32 1.05 -3.10 -19.89
C ASN A 32 0.49 -4.47 -20.29
N ASN A 33 0.53 -5.46 -19.40
CA ASN A 33 0.02 -6.81 -19.64
C ASN A 33 -1.48 -6.79 -19.98
N LEU A 34 -2.27 -5.94 -19.30
CA LEU A 34 -3.69 -5.74 -19.56
C LEU A 34 -3.99 -4.87 -20.79
N LYS A 35 -2.96 -4.27 -21.43
CA LYS A 35 -3.09 -3.32 -22.54
C LYS A 35 -3.97 -2.11 -22.20
N ILE A 36 -3.90 -1.65 -20.94
CA ILE A 36 -4.63 -0.48 -20.46
C ILE A 36 -3.79 0.77 -20.71
N LYS A 37 -4.39 1.83 -21.25
CA LYS A 37 -3.67 3.07 -21.59
C LYS A 37 -3.51 4.03 -20.41
N ASN A 38 -4.46 4.01 -19.48
CA ASN A 38 -4.51 4.96 -18.38
C ASN A 38 -4.35 4.22 -17.04
N ILE A 39 -3.37 4.65 -16.25
CA ILE A 39 -3.23 4.25 -14.86
C ILE A 39 -3.37 5.48 -13.96
N LYS A 40 -4.07 5.33 -12.84
CA LYS A 40 -4.16 6.34 -11.78
C LYS A 40 -3.82 5.68 -10.45
N VAL A 41 -2.72 6.10 -9.85
CA VAL A 41 -2.25 5.61 -8.54
C VAL A 41 -2.57 6.66 -7.47
N ILE A 42 -3.28 6.25 -6.43
CA ILE A 42 -3.66 7.06 -5.27
C ILE A 42 -3.20 6.30 -4.03
N ALA A 43 -1.96 6.53 -3.63
CA ALA A 43 -1.35 5.80 -2.54
C ALA A 43 -0.41 6.70 -1.72
N GLU A 44 -0.32 6.43 -0.43
CA GLU A 44 0.45 7.23 0.52
C GLU A 44 1.18 6.33 1.53
N PHE A 45 2.46 6.64 1.80
CA PHE A 45 3.28 5.85 2.70
C PHE A 45 2.66 5.78 4.09
N GLY A 46 2.54 4.58 4.67
CA GLY A 46 2.09 4.44 6.04
C GLY A 46 0.64 4.89 6.29
N SER A 47 -0.16 5.09 5.25
CA SER A 47 -1.58 5.45 5.38
C SER A 47 -2.41 4.31 5.98
N SER A 48 -3.63 4.65 6.45
CA SER A 48 -4.56 3.70 7.04
C SER A 48 -5.65 3.25 6.07
N ASN A 49 -6.40 2.19 6.45
CA ASN A 49 -7.54 1.72 5.68
C ASN A 49 -8.66 2.79 5.58
N GLU A 50 -8.87 3.62 6.60
CA GLU A 50 -9.83 4.73 6.55
C GLU A 50 -9.52 5.72 5.42
N TYR A 51 -8.25 6.12 5.30
CA TYR A 51 -7.81 7.02 4.24
C TYR A 51 -7.98 6.38 2.86
N ILE A 52 -7.56 5.13 2.71
CA ILE A 52 -7.67 4.36 1.46
C ILE A 52 -9.14 4.23 1.03
N ILE A 53 -10.04 3.95 1.97
CA ILE A 53 -11.49 3.86 1.72
C ILE A 53 -12.08 5.22 1.35
N MET A 54 -11.64 6.32 1.98
CA MET A 54 -12.07 7.67 1.60
C MET A 54 -11.67 7.98 0.15
N CYS A 55 -10.43 7.65 -0.23
CA CYS A 55 -9.98 7.79 -1.62
C CYS A 55 -10.82 6.92 -2.58
N LEU A 56 -11.16 5.69 -2.19
CA LEU A 56 -12.02 4.82 -2.98
C LEU A 56 -13.40 5.43 -3.22
N ILE A 57 -14.03 5.99 -2.19
CA ILE A 57 -15.34 6.65 -2.31
C ILE A 57 -15.31 7.75 -3.37
N ASN A 58 -14.22 8.53 -3.44
CA ASN A 58 -14.05 9.54 -4.49
C ASN A 58 -13.82 8.92 -5.87
N VAL A 59 -12.96 7.91 -5.98
CA VAL A 59 -12.75 7.17 -7.23
C VAL A 59 -14.05 6.56 -7.75
N MET A 60 -14.92 6.05 -6.89
CA MET A 60 -16.21 5.46 -7.29
C MET A 60 -17.15 6.47 -7.98
N LYS A 61 -17.01 7.78 -7.71
CA LYS A 61 -17.75 8.84 -8.40
C LYS A 61 -17.22 9.07 -9.82
N GLU A 62 -15.91 8.93 -10.02
CA GLU A 62 -15.24 9.17 -11.31
C GLU A 62 -15.15 7.93 -12.21
N ALA A 63 -15.10 6.73 -11.62
CA ALA A 63 -14.84 5.49 -12.33
C ALA A 63 -15.93 5.21 -13.38
N LYS A 64 -15.49 4.80 -14.58
CA LYS A 64 -16.36 4.58 -15.73
C LYS A 64 -16.51 3.10 -16.02
N GLU A 65 -17.54 2.75 -16.79
CA GLU A 65 -17.75 1.39 -17.26
C GLU A 65 -16.46 0.78 -17.83
N ASN A 66 -16.21 -0.49 -17.50
CA ASN A 66 -15.01 -1.26 -17.83
C ASN A 66 -13.71 -0.81 -17.15
N ASP A 67 -13.73 0.18 -16.24
CA ASP A 67 -12.57 0.46 -15.40
C ASP A 67 -12.29 -0.71 -14.42
N ILE A 68 -11.02 -0.81 -14.00
CA ILE A 68 -10.56 -1.77 -13.00
C ILE A 68 -10.01 -0.97 -11.81
N ILE A 69 -10.42 -1.34 -10.61
CA ILE A 69 -9.97 -0.75 -9.36
C ILE A 69 -9.28 -1.84 -8.53
N ILE A 70 -8.04 -1.59 -8.11
CA ILE A 70 -7.32 -2.42 -7.15
C ILE A 70 -7.19 -1.62 -5.85
N VAL A 71 -7.73 -2.17 -4.77
CA VAL A 71 -7.69 -1.55 -3.43
C VAL A 71 -6.80 -2.41 -2.56
N GLN A 72 -5.62 -1.91 -2.22
CA GLN A 72 -4.74 -2.58 -1.29
C GLN A 72 -5.03 -2.13 0.13
N THR A 73 -5.40 -3.08 1.00
CA THR A 73 -5.63 -2.82 2.43
C THR A 73 -4.30 -2.86 3.20
N THR A 74 -4.25 -2.18 4.33
CA THR A 74 -3.06 -2.07 5.17
C THR A 74 -3.29 -2.64 6.58
N GLU A 75 -2.31 -2.48 7.48
CA GLU A 75 -2.34 -2.96 8.86
C GLU A 75 -3.57 -2.47 9.63
N SER A 76 -4.15 -3.37 10.42
CA SER A 76 -5.37 -3.15 11.22
C SER A 76 -5.20 -2.06 12.28
N HIS A 77 -3.98 -1.88 12.78
CA HIS A 77 -3.68 -0.93 13.84
C HIS A 77 -3.34 0.46 13.32
N ARG A 78 -3.31 0.71 12.00
CA ARG A 78 -3.12 2.07 11.45
C ARG A 78 -4.44 2.82 11.47
N TYR A 79 -4.40 4.07 11.90
CA TYR A 79 -5.56 4.96 12.00
C TYR A 79 -5.26 6.31 11.37
N TRP A 80 -6.21 6.82 10.59
CA TRP A 80 -6.13 8.18 10.04
C TRP A 80 -6.58 9.21 11.08
N PHE A 81 -5.69 9.55 12.03
CA PHE A 81 -5.97 10.53 13.09
C PHE A 81 -5.95 11.97 12.59
N LEU A 82 -5.01 12.28 11.70
CA LEU A 82 -4.72 13.64 11.26
C LEU A 82 -5.08 13.76 9.78
N GLU A 83 -6.17 14.46 9.49
CA GLU A 83 -6.73 14.60 8.14
C GLU A 83 -5.67 15.02 7.11
N LYS A 84 -4.82 15.99 7.47
CA LYS A 84 -3.77 16.54 6.60
C LYS A 84 -2.51 15.67 6.50
N HIS A 85 -2.38 14.66 7.37
CA HIS A 85 -1.18 13.83 7.47
C HIS A 85 -1.54 12.34 7.47
N PRO A 86 -2.14 11.82 6.38
CA PRO A 86 -2.51 10.41 6.27
C PRO A 86 -1.33 9.45 6.51
N TRP A 87 -0.11 9.86 6.14
CA TRP A 87 1.12 9.11 6.39
C TRP A 87 1.48 8.95 7.88
N TYR A 88 0.89 9.76 8.77
CA TYR A 88 1.06 9.68 10.22
C TYR A 88 0.24 8.54 10.87
N SER A 89 -0.31 7.63 10.07
CA SER A 89 -1.11 6.52 10.59
C SER A 89 -0.27 5.35 11.10
N ASN A 90 1.00 5.23 10.67
CA ASN A 90 1.92 4.17 11.08
C ASN A 90 2.81 4.62 12.25
N ILE A 91 2.39 4.39 13.51
CA ILE A 91 3.18 4.85 14.66
C ILE A 91 4.53 4.12 14.82
N TYR A 92 4.62 2.84 14.43
CA TYR A 92 5.87 2.08 14.59
C TYR A 92 6.99 2.62 13.69
N GLY A 93 6.66 3.15 12.52
CA GLY A 93 7.60 3.88 11.66
C GLY A 93 8.03 5.25 12.20
N MET A 94 7.49 5.66 13.36
CA MET A 94 7.61 7.03 13.90
C MET A 94 8.17 7.11 15.31
N ILE A 95 8.27 5.98 16.03
CA ILE A 95 8.78 5.93 17.41
C ILE A 95 10.25 6.41 17.53
N ASP A 96 10.99 6.54 16.43
CA ASP A 96 12.43 6.86 16.46
C ASP A 96 12.88 8.00 15.53
N LYS A 97 12.01 8.97 15.20
CA LYS A 97 12.41 10.14 14.40
C LYS A 97 12.16 11.44 15.14
N ASP A 98 13.26 12.13 15.44
CA ASP A 98 13.35 13.39 16.15
C ASP A 98 12.17 14.35 15.91
N LYS A 99 11.53 14.72 17.03
CA LYS A 99 10.77 15.94 17.33
C LYS A 99 9.99 16.54 16.14
N THR A 100 8.77 16.07 15.93
CA THR A 100 7.78 16.67 15.00
C THR A 100 8.17 16.71 13.52
N PHE A 101 8.97 15.77 12.99
CA PHE A 101 9.18 15.61 11.54
C PHE A 101 9.60 16.91 10.79
N ASN A 102 10.29 17.83 11.50
CA ASN A 102 10.61 19.22 11.10
C ASN A 102 9.49 20.28 11.30
N GLY A 103 8.62 20.13 12.29
CA GLY A 103 7.54 21.08 12.60
C GLY A 103 6.30 20.92 11.70
N LEU A 104 6.22 19.84 10.91
CA LEU A 104 5.09 19.55 10.04
C LEU A 104 3.82 19.18 10.81
N ILE A 105 3.98 18.69 12.04
CA ILE A 105 2.88 18.23 12.90
C ILE A 105 3.03 18.86 14.28
N ASN A 106 1.93 19.29 14.86
CA ASN A 106 1.92 19.91 16.18
C ASN A 106 2.32 18.88 17.26
N LYS A 107 3.13 19.31 18.23
CA LYS A 107 3.50 18.48 19.40
C LYS A 107 2.28 17.93 20.15
N ASN A 108 1.18 18.68 20.21
CA ASN A 108 -0.05 18.21 20.86
C ASN A 108 -0.73 17.09 20.07
N GLU A 109 -0.72 17.17 18.73
CA GLU A 109 -1.24 16.11 17.86
C GLU A 109 -0.41 14.84 17.99
N VAL A 110 0.93 14.97 17.93
CA VAL A 110 1.87 13.87 18.20
C VAL A 110 1.56 13.23 19.56
N LYS A 111 1.42 14.06 20.60
CA LYS A 111 1.18 13.56 21.96
C LYS A 111 -0.15 12.84 22.09
N ALA A 112 -1.20 13.35 21.44
CA ALA A 112 -2.52 12.72 21.46
C ALA A 112 -2.48 11.34 20.81
N VAL A 113 -1.84 11.21 19.65
CA VAL A 113 -1.68 9.92 18.96
C VAL A 113 -0.84 8.96 19.79
N GLU A 114 0.28 9.39 20.36
CA GLU A 114 1.08 8.56 21.28
C GLU A 114 0.25 8.03 22.47
N LEU A 115 -0.51 8.91 23.12
CA LEU A 115 -1.33 8.53 24.27
C LEU A 115 -2.46 7.59 23.86
N TYR A 116 -3.03 7.73 22.67
CA TYR A 116 -4.00 6.79 22.12
C TYR A 116 -3.40 5.39 22.01
N TYR A 117 -2.23 5.24 21.37
CA TYR A 117 -1.60 3.93 21.24
C TYR A 117 -1.15 3.35 22.58
N LYS A 118 -0.68 4.21 23.51
CA LYS A 118 -0.22 3.77 24.82
C LYS A 118 -1.35 3.32 25.76
N HIS A 119 -2.55 3.92 25.65
CA HIS A 119 -3.59 3.76 26.67
C HIS A 119 -4.96 3.32 26.14
N ILE A 120 -5.24 3.43 24.84
CA ILE A 120 -6.59 3.25 24.26
C ILE A 120 -6.63 2.19 23.15
N GLN A 121 -5.54 2.04 22.38
CA GLN A 121 -5.46 1.03 21.34
C GLN A 121 -5.57 -0.37 21.94
N ASN A 122 -6.25 -1.26 21.22
CA ASN A 122 -6.40 -2.66 21.55
C ASN A 122 -6.51 -3.47 20.26
N GLU A 123 -5.77 -4.56 20.17
CA GLU A 123 -5.67 -5.44 19.01
C GLU A 123 -7.01 -6.03 18.58
N GLU A 124 -7.88 -6.41 19.51
CA GLU A 124 -9.19 -7.00 19.16
C GLU A 124 -10.10 -5.97 18.47
N LYS A 125 -10.03 -4.70 18.89
CA LYS A 125 -10.73 -3.61 18.23
C LYS A 125 -10.18 -3.37 16.82
N ASP A 126 -8.87 -3.51 16.65
CA ASP A 126 -8.22 -3.35 15.36
C ASP A 126 -8.62 -4.46 14.37
N LYS A 127 -8.65 -5.72 14.83
CA LYS A 127 -9.12 -6.85 14.02
C LYS A 127 -10.57 -6.65 13.58
N LEU A 128 -11.46 -6.31 14.52
CA LEU A 128 -12.87 -6.06 14.20
C LEU A 128 -13.04 -4.90 13.22
N ARG A 129 -12.22 -3.85 13.35
CA ARG A 129 -12.22 -2.70 12.45
C ARG A 129 -11.77 -3.10 11.04
N LEU A 130 -10.70 -3.90 10.93
CA LEU A 130 -10.25 -4.47 9.66
C LEU A 130 -11.35 -5.29 8.99
N ASP A 131 -12.00 -6.18 9.73
CA ASP A 131 -13.11 -6.99 9.20
C ASP A 131 -14.29 -6.13 8.73
N SER A 132 -14.60 -5.06 9.46
CA SER A 132 -15.62 -4.07 9.04
C SER A 132 -15.25 -3.39 7.73
N TYR A 133 -13.97 -3.11 7.48
CA TYR A 133 -13.51 -2.59 6.19
C TYR A 133 -13.67 -3.59 5.06
N TYR A 134 -13.32 -4.85 5.28
CA TYR A 134 -13.54 -5.90 4.27
C TYR A 134 -15.02 -6.08 3.95
N ALA A 135 -15.90 -6.04 4.95
CA ALA A 135 -17.34 -6.06 4.73
C ALA A 135 -17.81 -4.87 3.88
N LEU A 136 -17.33 -3.66 4.16
CA LEU A 136 -17.66 -2.47 3.37
C LEU A 136 -17.12 -2.56 1.93
N LEU A 137 -15.88 -3.01 1.75
CA LEU A 137 -15.27 -3.23 0.43
C LEU A 137 -16.06 -4.28 -0.37
N ASN A 138 -16.57 -5.33 0.28
CA ASN A 138 -17.43 -6.31 -0.36
C ASN A 138 -18.73 -5.70 -0.88
N GLU A 139 -19.34 -4.77 -0.14
CA GLU A 139 -20.52 -4.04 -0.61
C GLU A 139 -20.20 -3.07 -1.75
N PHE A 140 -19.06 -2.38 -1.70
CA PHE A 140 -18.59 -1.57 -2.82
C PHE A 140 -18.33 -2.39 -4.07
N ASN A 141 -17.74 -3.59 -3.93
CA ASN A 141 -17.53 -4.51 -5.04
C ASN A 141 -18.85 -4.83 -5.76
N LYS A 142 -19.87 -5.24 -4.98
CA LYS A 142 -21.22 -5.54 -5.50
C LYS A 142 -21.83 -4.35 -6.23
N ASN A 143 -21.69 -3.14 -5.67
CA ASN A 143 -22.26 -1.94 -6.26
C ASN A 143 -21.53 -1.51 -7.55
N LEU A 144 -20.21 -1.65 -7.60
CA LEU A 144 -19.41 -1.36 -8.79
C LEU A 144 -19.66 -2.37 -9.92
N ALA A 145 -19.88 -3.65 -9.58
CA ALA A 145 -20.22 -4.69 -10.54
C ALA A 145 -21.51 -4.37 -11.32
N LYS A 146 -22.51 -3.71 -10.69
CA LYS A 146 -23.74 -3.24 -11.36
C LYS A 146 -23.47 -2.22 -12.47
N ARG A 147 -22.33 -1.52 -12.40
CA ARG A 147 -21.86 -0.53 -13.39
C ARG A 147 -20.80 -1.11 -14.32
N ASN A 148 -20.61 -2.43 -14.32
CA ASN A 148 -19.55 -3.11 -15.06
C ASN A 148 -18.15 -2.51 -14.76
N ILE A 149 -17.92 -2.16 -13.50
CA ILE A 149 -16.61 -1.76 -12.95
C ILE A 149 -16.10 -2.92 -12.09
N LYS A 150 -14.88 -3.37 -12.33
CA LYS A 150 -14.28 -4.49 -11.60
C LYS A 150 -13.46 -3.96 -10.44
N MET A 151 -13.69 -4.47 -9.23
CA MET A 151 -12.87 -4.16 -8.07
C MET A 151 -12.18 -5.42 -7.54
N TYR A 152 -10.89 -5.30 -7.23
CA TYR A 152 -10.09 -6.34 -6.60
C TYR A 152 -9.50 -5.79 -5.30
N VAL A 153 -9.72 -6.48 -4.19
CA VAL A 153 -9.14 -6.12 -2.88
C VAL A 153 -7.87 -6.92 -2.68
N LEU A 154 -6.72 -6.26 -2.52
CA LEU A 154 -5.39 -6.86 -2.39
C LEU A 154 -4.90 -6.74 -0.93
N PRO A 155 -4.85 -7.83 -0.15
CA PRO A 155 -4.41 -7.77 1.25
C PRO A 155 -2.94 -7.34 1.36
N GLY A 156 -2.67 -6.23 2.06
CA GLY A 156 -1.29 -5.77 2.28
C GLY A 156 -0.59 -6.51 3.41
N PHE A 157 -1.25 -6.66 4.56
CA PHE A 157 -0.62 -7.18 5.79
C PHE A 157 -1.43 -8.26 6.51
N GLN A 158 -2.75 -8.14 6.54
CA GLN A 158 -3.64 -9.06 7.24
C GLN A 158 -4.81 -9.45 6.35
N MET A 159 -5.22 -10.70 6.47
CA MET A 159 -6.45 -11.21 5.89
C MET A 159 -7.64 -10.88 6.80
N PRO A 160 -8.87 -10.74 6.26
CA PRO A 160 -10.07 -10.71 7.10
C PRO A 160 -10.23 -12.03 7.86
N HIS A 161 -10.77 -11.96 9.09
CA HIS A 161 -11.01 -13.11 9.96
C HIS A 161 -12.41 -13.68 9.77
N TYR A 162 -13.41 -12.81 9.56
CA TYR A 162 -14.83 -13.22 9.53
C TYR A 162 -15.45 -13.18 8.14
N PHE A 163 -14.79 -12.54 7.18
CA PHE A 163 -15.31 -12.35 5.83
C PHE A 163 -14.35 -12.90 4.79
N THR A 164 -14.88 -13.37 3.67
CA THR A 164 -14.07 -13.62 2.47
C THR A 164 -14.01 -12.35 1.61
N ILE A 165 -12.99 -12.23 0.78
CA ILE A 165 -12.94 -11.18 -0.24
C ILE A 165 -13.85 -11.60 -1.40
N ASN A 166 -14.78 -10.73 -1.79
CA ASN A 166 -15.70 -11.02 -2.89
C ASN A 166 -15.01 -10.89 -4.26
N GLY A 167 -15.41 -11.78 -5.18
CA GLY A 167 -15.07 -11.72 -6.60
C GLY A 167 -13.93 -12.65 -7.02
N TYR A 168 -13.07 -13.09 -6.09
CA TYR A 168 -11.99 -14.04 -6.35
C TYR A 168 -11.40 -14.57 -5.03
N ASN A 169 -10.71 -15.71 -5.07
CA ASN A 169 -9.97 -16.19 -3.91
C ASN A 169 -8.56 -15.60 -3.90
N VAL A 170 -8.12 -15.19 -2.71
CA VAL A 170 -6.75 -14.74 -2.46
C VAL A 170 -6.21 -15.43 -1.21
N LYS A 171 -4.96 -15.87 -1.29
CA LYS A 171 -4.23 -16.50 -0.20
C LYS A 171 -2.98 -15.69 0.09
N GLY A 172 -2.79 -15.33 1.36
CA GLY A 172 -1.68 -14.50 1.81
C GLY A 172 -1.86 -13.02 1.49
N THR A 173 -0.78 -12.28 1.67
CA THR A 173 -0.72 -10.82 1.69
C THR A 173 0.53 -10.34 0.95
N LEU A 174 0.60 -9.05 0.60
CA LEU A 174 1.82 -8.47 0.03
C LEU A 174 3.00 -8.52 1.01
N ASN A 175 2.73 -8.46 2.32
CA ASN A 175 3.74 -8.61 3.35
C ASN A 175 4.36 -10.01 3.33
N ASP A 176 3.60 -11.06 3.02
CA ASP A 176 4.16 -12.41 2.87
C ASP A 176 5.23 -12.47 1.78
N ILE A 177 5.04 -11.73 0.68
CA ILE A 177 6.05 -11.59 -0.38
C ILE A 177 7.28 -10.84 0.17
N SER A 178 7.05 -9.67 0.78
CA SER A 178 8.09 -8.78 1.29
C SER A 178 9.02 -9.47 2.31
N ILE A 179 8.46 -10.15 3.31
CA ILE A 179 9.24 -10.79 4.37
C ILE A 179 9.94 -12.05 3.86
N SER A 180 9.33 -12.77 2.91
CA SER A 180 9.91 -14.01 2.38
C SER A 180 11.13 -13.78 1.50
N GLU A 181 11.41 -12.54 1.04
CA GLU A 181 12.65 -12.21 0.34
C GLU A 181 13.88 -12.39 1.22
N PHE A 182 13.74 -12.18 2.53
CA PHE A 182 14.84 -12.25 3.47
C PHE A 182 15.26 -13.68 3.77
N THR A 183 16.56 -13.89 4.03
CA THR A 183 17.10 -15.21 4.36
C THR A 183 16.59 -15.74 5.71
N SER A 184 16.15 -14.86 6.60
CA SER A 184 15.43 -15.18 7.84
C SER A 184 14.67 -13.96 8.37
N ASP A 185 13.72 -14.17 9.28
CA ASP A 185 12.98 -13.08 9.95
C ASP A 185 13.93 -12.09 10.63
N LYS A 186 14.98 -12.60 11.30
CA LYS A 186 16.03 -11.79 11.93
C LYS A 186 16.72 -10.87 10.92
N GLU A 187 17.03 -11.36 9.73
CA GLU A 187 17.68 -10.55 8.68
C GLU A 187 16.73 -9.49 8.13
N GLY A 188 15.43 -9.78 8.07
CA GLY A 188 14.40 -8.79 7.77
C GLY A 188 14.32 -7.70 8.85
N GLU A 189 14.26 -8.09 10.12
CA GLU A 189 14.31 -7.15 11.24
C GLU A 189 15.57 -6.29 11.19
N GLU A 190 16.74 -6.87 10.96
CA GLU A 190 18.00 -6.11 10.84
C GLU A 190 17.99 -5.17 9.62
N TRP A 191 17.38 -5.57 8.50
CA TRP A 191 17.20 -4.71 7.34
C TRP A 191 16.34 -3.47 7.64
N PHE A 192 15.28 -3.63 8.44
CA PHE A 192 14.37 -2.53 8.77
C PHE A 192 14.79 -1.71 9.99
N ILE A 193 15.44 -2.33 10.98
CA ILE A 193 15.78 -1.71 12.28
C ILE A 193 17.23 -1.23 12.34
N LYS A 194 18.19 -2.04 11.85
CA LYS A 194 19.63 -1.76 12.05
C LYS A 194 20.28 -1.00 10.90
N ASN A 195 19.71 -1.03 9.70
CA ASN A 195 20.17 -0.16 8.64
C ASN A 195 19.80 1.29 8.98
N GLN A 196 20.81 2.15 9.07
CA GLN A 196 20.63 3.61 9.06
C GLN A 196 20.06 4.11 7.71
N GLU A 197 19.85 3.19 6.75
CA GLU A 197 19.33 3.46 5.43
C GLU A 197 17.88 2.95 5.30
N PRO A 198 16.97 3.74 4.69
CA PRO A 198 15.58 3.36 4.44
C PRO A 198 15.50 2.12 3.53
N ASP A 199 14.43 1.33 3.66
CA ASP A 199 14.15 0.21 2.74
C ASP A 199 14.24 0.69 1.29
N ARG A 200 15.14 0.09 0.52
CA ARG A 200 15.44 0.49 -0.87
C ARG A 200 14.61 -0.27 -1.88
N ARG A 201 13.83 -1.25 -1.44
CA ARG A 201 12.90 -1.98 -2.29
C ARG A 201 11.68 -1.12 -2.55
N LEU A 202 11.42 -0.84 -3.82
CA LEU A 202 10.19 -0.14 -4.21
C LEU A 202 9.01 -1.00 -3.76
N ASN A 203 8.00 -0.39 -3.14
CA ASN A 203 6.85 -1.12 -2.61
C ASN A 203 7.20 -2.38 -1.78
N HIS A 204 8.34 -2.36 -1.08
CA HIS A 204 8.83 -3.46 -0.24
C HIS A 204 9.12 -4.78 -0.99
N MET A 205 9.34 -4.73 -2.30
CA MET A 205 9.68 -5.90 -3.11
C MET A 205 10.89 -5.61 -4.01
N THR A 206 11.65 -6.66 -4.30
CA THR A 206 12.62 -6.63 -5.39
C THR A 206 11.93 -6.60 -6.75
N LYS A 207 12.64 -6.07 -7.75
CA LYS A 207 12.20 -6.03 -9.15
C LYS A 207 11.61 -7.35 -9.63
N ASP A 208 12.26 -8.48 -9.38
CA ASP A 208 11.77 -9.77 -9.86
C ASP A 208 10.42 -10.14 -9.22
N ASN A 209 10.24 -9.89 -7.92
CA ASN A 209 8.95 -10.14 -7.26
C ASN A 209 7.86 -9.17 -7.69
N HIS A 210 8.20 -7.95 -8.14
CA HIS A 210 7.23 -7.08 -8.82
C HIS A 210 6.72 -7.68 -10.14
N ILE A 211 7.60 -8.28 -10.95
CA ILE A 211 7.20 -8.93 -12.20
C ILE A 211 6.26 -10.10 -11.89
N ILE A 212 6.64 -10.95 -10.94
CA ILE A 212 5.84 -12.12 -10.54
C ILE A 212 4.46 -11.70 -10.01
N LEU A 213 4.39 -10.64 -9.18
CA LEU A 213 3.13 -10.10 -8.68
C LEU A 213 2.23 -9.61 -9.83
N ALA A 214 2.82 -8.87 -10.78
CA ALA A 214 2.08 -8.35 -11.93
C ALA A 214 1.51 -9.48 -12.80
N ASP A 215 2.28 -10.55 -13.03
CA ASP A 215 1.84 -11.70 -13.82
C ASP A 215 0.73 -12.47 -13.10
N LYS A 216 0.86 -12.72 -11.79
CA LYS A 216 -0.22 -13.34 -10.99
C LYS A 216 -1.50 -12.51 -11.00
N LEU A 217 -1.41 -11.20 -10.82
CA LEU A 217 -2.56 -10.31 -10.90
C LEU A 217 -3.18 -10.29 -12.30
N TYR A 218 -2.37 -10.31 -13.36
CA TYR A 218 -2.85 -10.42 -14.73
C TYR A 218 -3.65 -11.71 -14.93
N GLU A 219 -3.13 -12.84 -14.46
CA GLU A 219 -3.80 -14.14 -14.54
C GLU A 219 -5.14 -14.16 -13.78
N THR A 220 -5.18 -13.56 -12.59
CA THR A 220 -6.41 -13.40 -11.81
C THR A 220 -7.43 -12.52 -12.54
N ILE A 221 -7.01 -11.37 -13.07
CA ILE A 221 -7.92 -10.43 -13.74
C ILE A 221 -8.43 -10.98 -15.07
N LYS A 222 -7.55 -11.62 -15.84
CA LYS A 222 -7.85 -12.07 -17.21
C LYS A 222 -8.52 -13.43 -17.25
N TYR A 223 -8.05 -14.37 -16.44
CA TYR A 223 -8.46 -15.78 -16.48
C TYR A 223 -9.19 -16.24 -15.21
N LYS A 224 -9.46 -15.33 -14.26
CA LYS A 224 -10.15 -15.63 -12.99
C LYS A 224 -9.44 -16.70 -12.16
N LYS A 225 -8.11 -16.79 -12.26
CA LYS A 225 -7.30 -17.66 -11.41
C LYS A 225 -7.23 -17.11 -9.98
N ASP A 226 -7.18 -18.01 -9.00
CA ASP A 226 -6.93 -17.66 -7.62
C ASP A 226 -5.58 -16.94 -7.47
N LEU A 227 -5.54 -15.93 -6.59
CA LEU A 227 -4.33 -15.16 -6.31
C LEU A 227 -3.61 -15.75 -5.10
N ASP A 228 -2.58 -16.56 -5.34
CA ASP A 228 -1.72 -17.05 -4.26
C ASP A 228 -0.48 -16.15 -4.10
N LEU A 229 -0.45 -15.38 -3.01
CA LEU A 229 0.65 -14.50 -2.61
C LEU A 229 1.70 -15.22 -1.75
N THR A 230 1.48 -16.50 -1.40
CA THR A 230 2.36 -17.28 -0.52
C THR A 230 3.38 -18.14 -1.27
N SER A 231 3.22 -18.30 -2.59
CA SER A 231 4.03 -19.24 -3.38
C SER A 231 4.41 -18.70 -4.76
N GLY A 232 5.50 -19.24 -5.32
CA GLY A 232 5.98 -18.89 -6.67
C GLY A 232 6.76 -17.57 -6.78
N PHE A 233 6.99 -16.89 -5.67
CA PHE A 233 7.88 -15.71 -5.58
C PHE A 233 9.32 -16.14 -5.32
N ARG A 234 10.29 -15.27 -5.62
CA ARG A 234 11.68 -15.46 -5.17
C ARG A 234 11.72 -15.25 -3.66
N GLN A 235 12.44 -16.11 -2.95
CA GLN A 235 12.50 -16.12 -1.49
C GLN A 235 13.91 -16.40 -0.99
N ARG A 236 14.19 -16.02 0.26
CA ARG A 236 15.40 -16.37 1.02
C ARG A 236 16.71 -16.02 0.32
N PHE A 237 16.82 -14.80 -0.19
CA PHE A 237 18.02 -14.34 -0.91
C PHE A 237 18.55 -12.99 -0.42
N LEU A 238 17.75 -12.21 0.31
CA LEU A 238 18.11 -10.87 0.75
C LEU A 238 18.61 -10.87 2.20
N ASN A 239 19.72 -10.18 2.42
CA ASN A 239 20.25 -9.77 3.73
C ASN A 239 21.15 -8.53 3.55
N LEU A 240 21.71 -8.02 4.65
CA LEU A 240 22.57 -6.83 4.63
C LEU A 240 23.82 -6.99 3.74
N LEU A 241 24.37 -8.20 3.66
CA LEU A 241 25.58 -8.50 2.89
C LEU A 241 25.28 -8.56 1.39
N THR A 242 24.10 -9.06 1.00
CA THR A 242 23.71 -9.23 -0.39
C THR A 242 23.06 -7.98 -1.00
N GLY A 243 22.62 -7.01 -0.20
CA GLY A 243 21.96 -5.79 -0.67
C GLY A 243 22.72 -5.03 -1.77
N ASN A 244 24.05 -4.99 -1.69
CA ASN A 244 24.90 -4.35 -2.72
C ASN A 244 25.02 -5.17 -4.02
N MET A 245 24.81 -6.48 -3.95
CA MET A 245 24.79 -7.36 -5.13
C MET A 245 23.48 -7.20 -5.94
N PHE A 246 22.46 -6.59 -5.32
CA PHE A 246 21.14 -6.40 -5.90
C PHE A 246 20.89 -5.00 -6.50
N LYS A 247 21.94 -4.27 -6.91
CA LYS A 247 21.79 -2.91 -7.51
C LYS A 247 20.81 -2.83 -8.69
N GLY A 248 20.59 -3.93 -9.42
CA GLY A 248 19.59 -4.01 -10.50
C GLY A 248 18.18 -4.47 -10.09
N GLN A 249 17.99 -4.79 -8.81
CA GLN A 249 16.77 -5.33 -8.21
C GLN A 249 16.11 -4.35 -7.22
N LEU A 250 16.79 -3.27 -6.86
CA LEU A 250 16.32 -2.24 -5.92
C LEU A 250 15.86 -0.98 -6.65
N ASN A 251 15.15 -0.10 -5.93
CA ASN A 251 14.76 1.20 -6.48
C ASN A 251 16.02 2.02 -6.85
N PRO A 252 16.05 2.70 -8.02
CA PRO A 252 17.21 3.48 -8.44
C PRO A 252 17.57 4.58 -7.44
N THR A 253 16.56 5.29 -6.92
CA THR A 253 16.73 6.35 -5.91
C THR A 253 16.41 5.81 -4.51
N PRO A 254 17.24 6.07 -3.47
CA PRO A 254 16.89 5.72 -2.09
C PRO A 254 15.58 6.38 -1.63
N ILE A 255 14.67 5.59 -1.04
CA ILE A 255 13.27 6.01 -0.77
C ILE A 255 13.18 7.03 0.39
N GLY A 256 14.12 7.03 1.34
CA GLY A 256 14.07 7.91 2.51
C GLY A 256 14.73 9.29 2.39
N LYS A 257 15.30 9.66 1.23
CA LYS A 257 15.80 11.03 1.01
C LYS A 257 14.72 12.00 0.53
N VAL A 258 13.58 11.50 0.04
CA VAL A 258 12.52 12.33 -0.55
C VAL A 258 11.47 12.74 0.50
N SER A 259 11.38 12.04 1.64
CA SER A 259 10.28 12.23 2.60
C SER A 259 10.47 13.35 3.65
N ALA A 260 11.52 14.18 3.55
CA ALA A 260 11.75 15.29 4.48
C ALA A 260 11.56 16.68 3.85
N ALA A 261 11.42 16.76 2.52
CA ALA A 261 11.28 18.01 1.79
C ALA A 261 10.05 17.99 0.86
N GLY A 262 8.89 18.37 1.39
CA GLY A 262 8.00 19.25 0.64
C GLY A 262 7.11 18.68 -0.47
N THR A 263 6.88 17.36 -0.57
CA THR A 263 5.84 16.82 -1.47
C THR A 263 4.80 15.97 -0.74
N GLY A 264 4.39 16.41 0.45
CA GLY A 264 3.03 16.09 0.91
C GLY A 264 2.08 16.62 -0.15
N MET A 265 1.29 15.73 -0.74
CA MET A 265 0.45 15.97 -1.91
C MET A 265 -0.66 17.00 -1.60
N GLN A 266 -0.31 18.28 -1.46
CA GLN A 266 -1.23 19.43 -1.35
C GLN A 266 -1.95 19.73 -2.67
N HIS A 267 -1.65 18.98 -3.73
CA HIS A 267 -2.26 19.11 -5.04
C HIS A 267 -2.96 17.80 -5.41
N ARG A 268 -4.21 17.64 -4.95
CA ARG A 268 -5.29 16.87 -5.63
C ARG A 268 -6.62 16.83 -4.86
N ILE A 269 -6.72 17.44 -3.68
CA ILE A 269 -8.01 17.77 -3.01
C ILE A 269 -8.09 19.29 -2.78
N LYS A 270 -7.85 20.07 -3.83
CA LYS A 270 -8.21 21.49 -3.89
C LYS A 270 -9.04 21.63 -5.15
N ASP A 271 -10.33 21.38 -5.00
CA ASP A 271 -11.45 21.84 -5.82
C ASP A 271 -12.64 20.97 -5.41
N GLU A 272 -13.45 21.47 -4.47
CA GLU A 272 -14.85 21.07 -4.14
C GLU A 272 -15.28 21.44 -2.70
N ASN A 273 -14.59 22.36 -2.03
CA ASN A 273 -15.22 23.11 -0.94
C ASN A 273 -16.12 24.21 -1.52
N ASN A 274 -17.29 23.81 -2.00
CA ASN A 274 -18.43 24.69 -2.27
C ASN A 274 -19.73 23.93 -1.98
N TYR A 275 -19.93 23.55 -0.72
CA TYR A 275 -21.26 23.27 -0.17
C TYR A 275 -21.28 23.63 1.33
N LEU A 276 -21.63 24.90 1.60
CA LEU A 276 -22.57 25.27 2.65
C LEU A 276 -23.93 25.51 1.96
#